data_AF-A0A453LAE3-F1
#
_entry.id   AF-A0A453LAE3-F1
#
_cell.length_a   1.000
_cell.length_b   1.000
_cell.length_c   1.000
_cell.angle_alpha   90.00
_cell.angle_beta   90.00
_cell.angle_gamma   90.00
#
_symmetry.space_group_name_H-M   'P 1'
#
loop_
_entity.id
_entity.type
_entity.pdbx_description
1 polymer ?
#
loop_
_entity_poly.entity_id
_entity_poly.type
_entity_poly.pdbx_seq_one_letter_code
_entity_poly.pdbx_strand_id
1 'polypeptide(L)'
;MPSLGRFMHPLVYGDYPAVMRSRVGARLPDFTAEQSKKLPGSFDFAGFNHYLVVRARAHDSAFNTKQRDYYADAYAIANPFDDIQEGHLEYAPWALGRLLDHLKLKYGNPPVMIHENGYADASELPRKVEYEDDDRSEFLQDYLEVLYLSIRNGSNARGYFVWSFLDVFEFLFGYRSRFGLCGVDMNGEGRTKYVRNSGRWYSGFLKGGELRPASSSGKAYVAA
;
A
#
# COMPACT_ATOMS: atom_id res chain seq x y z
N MET A 1 -8.52 -11.86 -1.43
CA MET A 1 -7.86 -10.89 -2.32
C MET A 1 -7.07 -11.64 -3.37
N PRO A 2 -7.50 -11.63 -4.65
CA PRO A 2 -6.82 -12.36 -5.71
C PRO A 2 -5.37 -11.88 -5.94
N SER A 3 -5.03 -10.66 -5.52
CA SER A 3 -3.73 -10.02 -5.76
C SER A 3 -2.64 -10.62 -4.89
N LEU A 4 -2.85 -10.66 -3.57
CA LEU A 4 -1.89 -11.22 -2.62
C LEU A 4 -1.65 -12.72 -2.84
N GLY A 5 -2.75 -13.48 -2.99
CA GLY A 5 -2.69 -14.93 -3.08
C GLY A 5 -1.96 -15.44 -4.32
N ARG A 6 -2.01 -14.71 -5.43
CA ARG A 6 -1.28 -15.05 -6.66
C ARG A 6 0.23 -15.19 -6.44
N PHE A 7 0.80 -14.41 -5.53
CA PHE A 7 2.24 -14.41 -5.25
C PHE A 7 2.58 -15.17 -3.97
N MET A 8 1.86 -14.94 -2.87
CA MET A 8 2.18 -15.58 -1.60
C MET A 8 1.84 -17.08 -1.57
N HIS A 9 0.82 -17.53 -2.30
CA HIS A 9 0.43 -18.95 -2.26
C HIS A 9 1.49 -19.86 -2.90
N PRO A 10 2.06 -19.53 -4.08
CA PRO A 10 3.19 -20.30 -4.61
C PRO A 10 4.40 -20.32 -3.68
N LEU A 11 4.75 -19.19 -3.07
CA LEU A 11 5.90 -19.07 -2.18
C LEU A 11 5.76 -19.86 -0.86
N VAL A 12 4.54 -20.22 -0.45
CA VAL A 12 4.28 -20.96 0.79
C VAL A 12 3.88 -22.41 0.53
N TYR A 13 3.10 -22.65 -0.53
CA TYR A 13 2.45 -23.94 -0.81
C TYR A 13 2.90 -24.59 -2.12
N GLY A 14 3.73 -23.91 -2.92
CA GLY A 14 4.31 -24.45 -4.14
C GLY A 14 3.40 -24.42 -5.36
N ASP A 15 2.24 -23.77 -5.27
CA ASP A 15 1.30 -23.64 -6.38
C ASP A 15 0.39 -22.40 -6.24
N TYR A 16 -0.33 -22.04 -7.30
CA TYR A 16 -1.33 -20.97 -7.27
C TYR A 16 -2.54 -21.34 -6.40
N PRO A 17 -3.32 -20.36 -5.90
CA PRO A 17 -4.57 -20.65 -5.19
C PRO A 17 -5.53 -21.48 -6.03
N ALA A 18 -6.17 -22.49 -5.43
CA ALA A 18 -7.10 -23.38 -6.14
C ALA A 18 -8.23 -22.62 -6.88
N VAL A 19 -8.76 -21.56 -6.27
CA VAL A 19 -9.78 -20.69 -6.89
C VAL A 19 -9.25 -19.97 -8.15
N MET A 20 -7.97 -19.65 -8.19
CA MET A 20 -7.35 -18.98 -9.33
C MET A 20 -7.14 -19.99 -10.47
N ARG A 21 -6.63 -21.18 -10.17
CA ARG A 21 -6.50 -22.26 -11.16
C ARG A 21 -7.84 -22.61 -11.81
N SER A 22 -8.89 -22.76 -11.00
CA SER A 22 -10.22 -23.11 -11.52
C SER A 22 -10.86 -22.01 -12.36
N ARG A 23 -10.69 -20.74 -11.99
CA ARG A 23 -11.34 -19.61 -12.70
C ARG A 23 -10.58 -19.14 -13.92
N VAL A 24 -9.25 -19.11 -13.86
CA VAL A 24 -8.40 -18.63 -14.96
C VAL A 24 -8.22 -19.73 -16.02
N GLY A 25 -8.10 -20.98 -15.57
CA GLY A 25 -7.93 -22.15 -16.43
C GLY A 25 -6.62 -22.09 -17.22
N ALA A 26 -6.65 -22.52 -18.48
CA ALA A 26 -5.47 -22.67 -19.33
C ALA A 26 -4.64 -21.38 -19.59
N ARG A 27 -5.16 -20.19 -19.25
CA ARG A 27 -4.39 -18.94 -19.32
C ARG A 27 -3.41 -18.78 -18.15
N LEU A 28 -3.59 -19.54 -17.07
CA LEU A 28 -2.65 -19.60 -15.97
C LEU A 28 -1.66 -20.74 -16.24
N PRO A 29 -0.36 -20.45 -16.43
CA PRO A 29 0.63 -21.51 -16.57
C PRO A 29 0.69 -22.36 -15.31
N ASP A 30 0.81 -23.68 -15.49
CA ASP A 30 1.05 -24.59 -14.37
C ASP A 30 2.54 -24.66 -14.04
N PHE A 31 2.85 -24.86 -12.76
CA PHE A 31 4.20 -25.23 -12.36
C PHE A 31 4.46 -26.71 -12.63
N THR A 32 5.62 -27.04 -13.19
CA THR A 32 6.07 -28.44 -13.20
C THR A 32 6.32 -28.92 -11.77
N ALA A 33 6.33 -30.24 -11.56
CA ALA A 33 6.63 -30.80 -10.23
C ALA A 33 8.00 -30.35 -9.69
N GLU A 34 8.98 -30.11 -10.56
CA GLU A 34 10.29 -29.60 -10.18
C GLU A 34 10.26 -28.12 -9.79
N GLN A 35 9.49 -27.30 -10.51
CA GLN A 35 9.31 -25.89 -10.18
C GLN A 35 8.54 -25.74 -8.86
N SER A 36 7.43 -26.48 -8.71
CA SER A 36 6.60 -26.46 -7.51
C SER A 36 7.41 -26.76 -6.24
N LYS A 37 8.37 -27.70 -6.30
CA LYS A 37 9.26 -28.01 -5.17
C LYS A 37 10.24 -26.90 -4.80
N LYS A 38 10.56 -25.97 -5.72
CA LYS A 38 11.53 -24.89 -5.49
C LYS A 38 10.91 -23.62 -4.92
N LEU A 39 9.58 -23.49 -4.94
CA LEU A 39 8.87 -22.27 -4.55
C LEU A 39 8.67 -22.12 -3.03
N PRO A 40 8.23 -23.16 -2.28
CA PRO A 40 8.04 -23.04 -0.85
C PRO A 40 9.31 -22.57 -0.14
N GLY A 41 9.21 -21.45 0.58
CA GLY A 41 10.33 -20.89 1.33
C GLY A 41 11.42 -20.25 0.47
N SER A 42 11.16 -19.95 -0.80
CA SER A 42 12.12 -19.25 -1.68
C SER A 42 12.20 -17.74 -1.39
N PHE A 43 12.03 -17.34 -0.13
CA PHE A 43 12.08 -15.97 0.35
C PHE A 43 12.43 -15.93 1.84
N ASP A 44 13.22 -14.95 2.27
CA ASP A 44 13.56 -14.76 3.69
C ASP A 44 12.57 -13.82 4.42
N PHE A 45 11.95 -12.91 3.67
CA PHE A 45 10.95 -11.97 4.15
C PHE A 45 10.04 -11.52 3.00
N ALA A 46 8.86 -11.00 3.32
CA ALA A 46 7.90 -10.49 2.35
C ALA A 46 7.76 -8.96 2.50
N GLY A 47 8.05 -8.24 1.42
CA GLY A 47 7.85 -6.79 1.32
C GLY A 47 6.47 -6.46 0.75
N PHE A 48 5.75 -5.53 1.38
CA PHE A 48 4.44 -5.06 0.89
C PHE A 48 4.40 -3.55 0.75
N ASN A 49 3.88 -3.11 -0.39
CA ASN A 49 3.46 -1.74 -0.62
C ASN A 49 1.96 -1.67 -0.29
N HIS A 50 1.58 -0.83 0.65
CA HIS A 50 0.21 -0.75 1.15
C HIS A 50 -0.22 0.71 1.24
N TYR A 51 -1.27 1.09 0.52
CA TYR A 51 -1.72 2.49 0.43
C TYR A 51 -3.23 2.63 0.55
N LEU A 52 -3.98 1.76 -0.13
CA LEU A 52 -5.41 1.90 -0.30
C LEU A 52 -6.15 0.58 -0.13
N VAL A 53 -7.45 0.70 0.13
CA VAL A 53 -8.39 -0.41 0.10
C VAL A 53 -9.19 -0.36 -1.19
N VAL A 54 -9.29 -1.50 -1.86
CA VAL A 54 -10.17 -1.65 -3.02
C VAL A 54 -11.43 -2.38 -2.57
N ARG A 55 -12.59 -1.72 -2.72
CA ARG A 55 -13.89 -2.37 -2.54
C ARG A 55 -14.20 -3.20 -3.78
N ALA A 56 -14.59 -4.44 -3.56
CA ALA A 56 -14.97 -5.36 -4.62
C ALA A 56 -16.37 -5.91 -4.35
N ARG A 57 -17.20 -5.98 -5.39
CA ARG A 57 -18.48 -6.67 -5.37
C ARG A 57 -18.44 -7.88 -6.31
N ALA A 58 -19.28 -8.87 -6.05
CA ALA A 58 -19.37 -10.05 -6.89
C ALA A 58 -19.78 -9.69 -8.33
N HIS A 59 -19.18 -10.36 -9.30
CA HIS A 59 -19.55 -10.28 -10.71
C HIS A 59 -20.07 -11.64 -11.18
N ASP A 60 -21.32 -11.94 -10.83
CA ASP A 60 -21.87 -13.28 -10.98
C ASP A 60 -21.96 -13.74 -12.43
N SER A 61 -22.00 -12.84 -13.42
CA SER A 61 -22.06 -13.15 -14.85
C SER A 61 -20.71 -13.24 -15.56
N ALA A 62 -19.59 -12.92 -14.88
CA ALA A 62 -18.27 -12.84 -15.50
C ALA A 62 -17.74 -14.18 -16.05
N PHE A 63 -18.31 -15.31 -15.62
CA PHE A 63 -17.94 -16.63 -16.15
C PHE A 63 -18.32 -16.83 -17.62
N ASN A 64 -19.32 -16.08 -18.13
CA ASN A 64 -19.78 -16.17 -19.51
C ASN A 64 -19.00 -15.24 -20.47
N THR A 65 -18.11 -14.39 -19.94
CA THR A 65 -17.38 -13.43 -20.77
C THR A 65 -16.22 -14.13 -21.48
N LYS A 66 -16.18 -14.05 -22.82
CA LYS A 66 -15.10 -14.66 -23.63
C LYS A 66 -13.74 -14.01 -23.42
N GLN A 67 -13.71 -12.68 -23.33
CA GLN A 67 -12.51 -11.91 -23.01
C GLN A 67 -12.54 -11.55 -21.54
N ARG A 68 -11.54 -12.02 -20.79
CA ARG A 68 -11.48 -11.84 -19.34
C ARG A 68 -10.18 -11.15 -18.99
N ASP A 69 -10.32 -10.05 -18.27
CA ASP A 69 -9.21 -9.42 -17.56
C ASP A 69 -9.03 -10.04 -16.18
N TYR A 70 -8.14 -9.45 -15.40
CA TYR A 70 -7.85 -9.87 -14.03
C TYR A 70 -9.07 -9.85 -13.10
N TYR A 71 -9.97 -8.86 -13.21
CA TYR A 71 -11.12 -8.72 -12.32
C TYR A 71 -12.27 -9.66 -12.73
N ALA A 72 -12.49 -9.83 -14.03
CA ALA A 72 -13.37 -10.87 -14.57
C ALA A 72 -12.88 -12.27 -14.17
N ASP A 73 -11.57 -12.51 -14.07
CA ASP A 73 -11.00 -13.74 -13.52
C ASP A 73 -11.26 -13.94 -12.03
N ALA A 74 -11.25 -12.85 -11.28
CA ALA A 74 -11.61 -12.84 -9.88
C ALA A 74 -13.13 -12.95 -9.62
N TYR A 75 -13.98 -12.94 -10.66
CA TYR A 75 -15.43 -12.73 -10.55
C TYR A 75 -15.77 -11.54 -9.65
N ALA A 76 -15.03 -10.45 -9.83
CA ALA A 76 -15.15 -9.24 -9.05
C ALA A 76 -15.37 -8.04 -9.97
N ILE A 77 -16.24 -7.13 -9.56
CA ILE A 77 -16.23 -5.75 -10.06
C ILE A 77 -15.45 -4.96 -9.02
N ALA A 78 -14.34 -4.39 -9.45
CA ALA A 78 -13.53 -3.44 -8.70
C ALA A 78 -12.98 -2.44 -9.72
N ASN A 79 -12.99 -1.15 -9.37
CA ASN A 79 -12.44 -0.12 -10.25
C ASN A 79 -11.49 0.80 -9.48
N PRO A 80 -10.35 0.26 -9.02
CA PRO A 80 -9.43 1.07 -8.25
C PRO A 80 -8.85 2.22 -9.06
N PHE A 81 -8.83 2.15 -10.40
CA PHE A 81 -8.28 3.22 -11.22
C PHE A 81 -9.18 4.45 -11.22
N ASP A 82 -10.50 4.27 -11.38
CA ASP A 82 -11.45 5.38 -11.30
C ASP A 82 -11.49 5.95 -9.88
N ASP A 83 -11.51 5.10 -8.84
CA ASP A 83 -11.44 5.54 -7.43
C ASP A 83 -10.19 6.39 -7.17
N ILE A 84 -9.04 6.03 -7.77
CA ILE A 84 -7.79 6.77 -7.69
C ILE A 84 -7.87 8.11 -8.46
N GLN A 85 -8.48 8.14 -9.65
CA GLN A 85 -8.58 9.34 -10.48
C GLN A 85 -9.58 10.37 -9.94
N GLU A 86 -10.70 9.89 -9.40
CA GLU A 86 -11.78 10.72 -8.87
C GLU A 86 -11.51 11.17 -7.42
N GLY A 87 -10.40 10.74 -6.81
CA GLY A 87 -10.01 11.12 -5.45
C GLY A 87 -10.73 10.34 -4.36
N HIS A 88 -11.57 9.36 -4.70
CA HIS A 88 -12.39 8.56 -3.77
C HIS A 88 -11.60 7.51 -2.96
N LEU A 89 -10.33 7.80 -2.64
CA LEU A 89 -9.47 6.94 -1.86
C LEU A 89 -9.84 6.98 -0.38
N GLU A 90 -10.05 5.81 0.19
CA GLU A 90 -10.22 5.66 1.64
C GLU A 90 -8.85 5.55 2.31
N TYR A 91 -8.56 6.48 3.21
CA TYR A 91 -7.51 6.31 4.21
C TYR A 91 -7.94 5.26 5.24
N ALA A 92 -7.39 4.06 5.11
CA ALA A 92 -7.83 2.88 5.85
C ALA A 92 -6.68 2.21 6.62
N PRO A 93 -6.15 2.83 7.69
CA PRO A 93 -5.08 2.24 8.49
C PRO A 93 -5.45 0.85 9.04
N TRP A 94 -6.72 0.62 9.36
CA TRP A 94 -7.25 -0.68 9.77
C TRP A 94 -6.98 -1.81 8.75
N ALA A 95 -6.82 -1.49 7.46
CA ALA A 95 -6.59 -2.47 6.42
C ALA A 95 -5.17 -3.06 6.47
N LEU A 96 -4.19 -2.28 6.94
CA LEU A 96 -2.85 -2.78 7.21
C LEU A 96 -2.90 -3.89 8.28
N GLY A 97 -3.65 -3.66 9.36
CA GLY A 97 -3.86 -4.67 10.41
C GLY A 97 -4.47 -5.96 9.84
N ARG A 98 -5.49 -5.85 8.97
CA ARG A 98 -6.09 -7.04 8.32
C ARG A 98 -5.12 -7.76 7.39
N LEU A 99 -4.28 -7.03 6.65
CA LEU A 99 -3.24 -7.63 5.80
C LEU A 99 -2.27 -8.46 6.66
N LEU A 100 -1.78 -7.87 7.75
CA LEU A 100 -0.83 -8.52 8.65
C LEU A 100 -1.45 -9.74 9.35
N ASP A 101 -2.70 -9.66 9.81
CA ASP A 101 -3.43 -10.80 10.37
C ASP A 101 -3.67 -11.89 9.32
N HIS A 102 -3.97 -11.52 8.08
CA HIS A 102 -4.15 -12.48 7.00
C HIS A 102 -2.84 -13.23 6.70
N LEU A 103 -1.70 -12.53 6.65
CA LEU A 103 -0.37 -13.13 6.47
C LEU A 103 -0.03 -14.07 7.63
N LYS A 104 -0.30 -13.63 8.86
CA LYS A 104 -0.12 -14.44 10.08
C LYS A 104 -0.93 -15.74 10.01
N LEU A 105 -2.22 -15.65 9.71
CA LEU A 105 -3.15 -16.78 9.78
C LEU A 105 -3.11 -17.71 8.57
N LYS A 106 -2.81 -17.19 7.37
CA LYS A 106 -2.89 -17.96 6.11
C LYS A 106 -1.55 -18.32 5.50
N TYR A 107 -0.47 -17.69 5.93
CA TYR A 107 0.85 -17.85 5.31
C TYR A 107 1.97 -18.12 6.33
N GLY A 108 1.61 -18.50 7.56
CA GLY A 108 2.58 -18.93 8.57
C GLY A 108 3.34 -17.80 9.25
N ASN A 109 2.85 -16.56 9.18
CA ASN A 109 3.45 -15.38 9.82
C ASN A 109 4.93 -15.12 9.45
N PRO A 110 5.25 -15.04 8.14
CA PRO A 110 6.62 -14.79 7.72
C PRO A 110 7.12 -13.42 8.21
N PRO A 111 8.43 -13.16 8.23
CA PRO A 111 8.94 -11.80 8.42
C PRO A 111 8.37 -10.87 7.36
N VAL A 112 7.76 -9.76 7.79
CA VAL A 112 7.12 -8.78 6.90
C VAL A 112 7.79 -7.41 7.03
N MET A 113 8.01 -6.75 5.90
CA MET A 113 8.40 -5.35 5.83
C MET A 113 7.32 -4.57 5.07
N ILE A 114 6.86 -3.45 5.62
CA ILE A 114 6.03 -2.50 4.87
C ILE A 114 6.98 -1.63 4.06
N HIS A 115 7.21 -2.00 2.80
CA HIS A 115 8.18 -1.36 1.91
C HIS A 115 7.73 0.02 1.44
N GLU A 116 6.43 0.24 1.35
CA GLU A 116 5.88 1.55 1.04
C GLU A 116 4.53 1.75 1.73
N ASN A 117 4.38 2.91 2.36
CA ASN A 117 3.12 3.52 2.74
C ASN A 117 3.33 5.04 2.80
N GLY A 118 2.34 5.82 2.37
CA GLY A 118 2.54 7.24 2.18
C GLY A 118 1.26 8.01 1.88
N TYR A 119 1.34 9.32 2.07
CA TYR A 119 0.26 10.28 1.83
C TYR A 119 0.69 11.28 0.75
N ALA A 120 -0.14 11.44 -0.27
CA ALA A 120 0.08 12.40 -1.33
C ALA A 120 -0.70 13.69 -1.08
N ASP A 121 -0.02 14.84 -1.08
CA ASP A 121 -0.71 16.12 -1.22
C ASP A 121 -1.02 16.33 -2.71
N ALA A 122 -2.28 16.63 -3.01
CA ALA A 122 -2.65 17.17 -4.32
C ALA A 122 -2.41 18.68 -4.31
N SER A 123 -1.57 19.19 -5.21
CA SER A 123 -1.39 20.64 -5.37
C SER A 123 -1.72 21.08 -6.79
N GLU A 124 -2.45 22.18 -6.93
CA GLU A 124 -2.59 22.85 -8.21
C GLU A 124 -1.25 23.40 -8.73
N LEU A 125 -1.14 23.51 -10.05
CA LEU A 125 0.01 24.14 -10.70
C LEU A 125 -0.27 25.65 -10.87
N PRO A 126 0.71 26.55 -10.67
CA PRO A 126 2.12 26.31 -10.40
C PRO A 126 2.43 26.03 -8.91
N ARG A 127 3.44 25.20 -8.69
CA ARG A 127 3.75 24.61 -7.38
C ARG A 127 4.36 25.64 -6.44
N LYS A 128 3.71 25.89 -5.31
CA LYS A 128 4.32 26.69 -4.23
C LYS A 128 5.11 25.77 -3.30
N VAL A 129 6.19 26.31 -2.74
CA VAL A 129 6.88 25.67 -1.61
C VAL A 129 5.90 25.66 -0.44
N GLU A 130 5.66 24.48 0.11
CA GLU A 130 4.64 24.27 1.15
C GLU A 130 5.23 23.37 2.23
N TYR A 131 5.44 23.97 3.41
CA TYR A 131 6.04 23.30 4.56
C TYR A 131 5.00 22.60 5.42
N GLU A 132 3.76 23.08 5.41
CA GLU A 132 2.65 22.60 6.23
C GLU A 132 1.97 21.43 5.52
N ASP A 133 2.09 20.25 6.12
CA ASP A 133 1.55 18.98 5.61
C ASP A 133 1.13 18.07 6.77
N ASP A 134 0.46 18.65 7.76
CA ASP A 134 0.17 17.97 9.01
C ASP A 134 -0.74 16.74 8.80
N ASP A 135 -1.60 16.75 7.78
CA ASP A 135 -2.40 15.59 7.33
C ASP A 135 -1.51 14.37 7.02
N ARG A 136 -0.30 14.57 6.45
CA ARG A 136 0.67 13.49 6.22
C ARG A 136 1.21 12.94 7.54
N SER A 137 1.44 13.79 8.53
CA SER A 137 1.89 13.35 9.86
C SER A 137 0.82 12.52 10.55
N GLU A 138 -0.44 12.96 10.50
CA GLU A 138 -1.59 12.24 11.05
C GLU A 138 -1.77 10.88 10.35
N PHE A 139 -1.71 10.85 9.02
CA PHE A 139 -1.76 9.60 8.26
C PHE A 139 -0.67 8.62 8.70
N LEU A 140 0.59 9.08 8.78
CA LEU A 140 1.70 8.23 9.17
C LEU A 140 1.56 7.73 10.61
N GLN A 141 1.09 8.57 11.53
CA GLN A 141 0.81 8.18 12.91
C GLN A 141 -0.22 7.04 12.95
N ASP A 142 -1.35 7.18 12.26
CA ASP A 142 -2.42 6.18 12.27
C ASP A 142 -1.94 4.80 11.78
N TYR A 143 -1.16 4.77 10.69
CA TYR A 143 -0.60 3.52 10.17
C TYR A 143 0.47 2.92 11.08
N LEU A 144 1.33 3.74 11.68
CA LEU A 144 2.34 3.28 12.65
C LEU A 144 1.70 2.74 13.93
N GLU A 145 0.60 3.33 14.39
CA GLU A 145 -0.16 2.84 15.53
C GLU A 145 -0.77 1.46 15.23
N VAL A 146 -1.41 1.29 14.06
CA VAL A 146 -1.92 -0.03 13.65
C VAL A 146 -0.80 -1.05 13.50
N LEU A 147 0.35 -0.67 12.93
CA LEU A 147 1.51 -1.54 12.84
C LEU A 147 2.00 -1.98 14.22
N TYR A 148 2.16 -1.03 15.15
CA TYR A 148 2.56 -1.29 16.52
C TYR A 148 1.60 -2.27 17.22
N LEU A 149 0.28 -2.03 17.13
CA LEU A 149 -0.73 -2.91 17.70
C LEU A 149 -0.71 -4.30 17.05
N SER A 150 -0.49 -4.37 15.73
CA SER A 150 -0.38 -5.65 15.01
C SER A 150 0.84 -6.46 15.46
N ILE A 151 1.98 -5.81 15.67
CA ILE A 151 3.20 -6.44 16.22
C ILE A 151 2.93 -6.95 17.64
N ARG A 152 2.27 -6.15 18.49
CA ARG A 152 1.86 -6.58 19.84
C ARG A 152 0.88 -7.76 19.80
N ASN A 153 0.09 -7.88 18.74
CA ASN A 153 -0.80 -9.00 18.49
C ASN A 153 -0.11 -10.18 17.75
N GLY A 154 1.22 -10.24 17.77
CA GLY A 154 2.00 -11.37 17.27
C GLY A 154 2.24 -11.38 15.75
N SER A 155 1.95 -10.29 15.03
CA SER A 155 2.43 -10.15 13.65
C SER A 155 3.96 -10.10 13.62
N ASN A 156 4.58 -10.83 12.70
CA ASN A 156 6.03 -10.80 12.47
C ASN A 156 6.45 -9.66 11.52
N ALA A 157 5.78 -8.51 11.62
CA ALA A 157 6.20 -7.29 10.94
C ALA A 157 7.44 -6.70 11.61
N ARG A 158 8.44 -6.29 10.81
CA ARG A 158 9.78 -5.90 11.28
C ARG A 158 10.26 -4.55 10.80
N GLY A 159 9.52 -3.90 9.92
CA GLY A 159 9.94 -2.63 9.36
C GLY A 159 8.84 -1.91 8.60
N TYR A 160 9.02 -0.61 8.48
CA TYR A 160 8.11 0.32 7.84
C TYR A 160 8.91 1.42 7.14
N PHE A 161 8.64 1.59 5.85
CA PHE A 161 9.33 2.51 4.97
C PHE A 161 8.30 3.48 4.39
N VAL A 162 8.50 4.77 4.70
CA VAL A 162 7.64 5.84 4.19
C VAL A 162 7.93 6.07 2.72
N TRP A 163 6.87 6.06 1.91
CA TRP A 163 6.90 6.68 0.59
C TRP A 163 6.42 8.13 0.71
N SER A 164 7.26 9.13 0.51
CA SER A 164 8.65 9.04 0.07
C SER A 164 9.56 9.93 0.90
N PHE A 165 10.86 9.70 0.80
CA PHE A 165 11.83 10.58 1.43
C PHE A 165 11.84 11.97 0.75
N LEU A 166 11.72 12.01 -0.58
CA LEU A 166 11.77 13.22 -1.40
C LEU A 166 10.59 13.25 -2.39
N ASP A 167 10.12 14.43 -2.77
CA ASP A 167 9.26 14.55 -3.95
C ASP A 167 9.98 14.00 -5.19
N VAL A 168 9.31 13.07 -5.89
CA VAL A 168 9.81 12.42 -7.09
C VAL A 168 8.80 12.54 -8.23
N PHE A 169 9.14 11.96 -9.38
CA PHE A 169 8.20 11.80 -10.48
C PHE A 169 7.29 10.58 -10.21
N GLU A 170 6.03 10.84 -9.89
CA GLU A 170 4.99 9.87 -9.54
C GLU A 170 4.29 9.30 -10.77
N PHE A 171 5.03 8.67 -11.69
CA PHE A 171 4.56 7.97 -12.90
C PHE A 171 3.15 8.39 -13.41
N LEU A 172 2.08 7.83 -12.84
CA LEU A 172 0.68 8.08 -13.22
C LEU A 172 0.21 9.54 -13.04
N PHE A 173 0.75 10.25 -12.06
CA PHE A 173 0.40 11.64 -11.70
C PHE A 173 1.49 12.64 -12.09
N GLY A 174 2.60 12.17 -12.65
CA GLY A 174 3.76 12.98 -12.97
C GLY A 174 4.27 13.69 -11.73
N TYR A 175 4.08 15.00 -11.65
CA TYR A 175 4.47 15.77 -10.46
C TYR A 175 3.30 16.49 -9.78
N ARG A 176 2.07 16.03 -10.02
CA ARG A 176 0.86 16.60 -9.42
C ARG A 176 0.66 16.11 -7.98
N SER A 177 1.16 14.92 -7.68
CA SER A 177 1.15 14.31 -6.35
C SER A 177 2.52 14.47 -5.70
N ARG A 178 2.54 14.85 -4.43
CA ARG A 178 3.78 14.99 -3.64
C ARG A 178 3.71 14.07 -2.43
N PHE A 179 4.64 13.12 -2.33
CA PHE A 179 4.72 12.17 -1.21
C PHE A 179 5.88 12.48 -0.25
N GLY A 180 6.77 13.42 -0.61
CA GLY A 180 8.03 13.59 0.09
C GLY A 180 7.87 14.10 1.52
N LEU A 181 8.55 13.49 2.48
CA LEU A 181 8.88 14.12 3.75
C LEU A 181 9.75 15.37 3.55
N CYS A 182 10.61 15.33 2.52
CA CYS A 182 11.33 16.47 1.98
C CYS A 182 10.71 16.90 0.65
N GLY A 183 10.20 18.12 0.57
CA GLY A 183 9.73 18.69 -0.67
C GLY A 183 10.87 19.11 -1.60
N VAL A 184 10.57 19.18 -2.90
CA VAL A 184 11.49 19.68 -3.93
C VAL A 184 10.85 20.86 -4.64
N ASP A 185 11.55 21.99 -4.69
CA ASP A 185 11.16 23.12 -5.54
C ASP A 185 11.43 22.78 -7.00
N MET A 186 10.34 22.48 -7.72
CA MET A 186 10.37 22.07 -9.12
C MET A 186 10.29 23.27 -10.08
N ASN A 187 10.14 24.49 -9.57
CA ASN A 187 10.21 25.71 -10.38
C ASN A 187 11.63 26.27 -10.41
N GLY A 188 12.39 26.14 -9.31
CA GLY A 188 13.79 26.53 -9.26
C GLY A 188 14.69 25.61 -10.11
N GLU A 189 15.62 26.21 -10.87
CA GLU A 189 16.63 25.48 -11.66
C GLU A 189 17.48 24.56 -10.77
N GLY A 190 17.76 24.98 -9.54
CA GLY A 190 18.57 24.23 -8.58
C GLY A 190 17.87 23.05 -7.90
N ARG A 191 16.57 22.83 -8.13
CA ARG A 191 15.77 21.77 -7.49
C ARG A 191 16.00 21.70 -5.98
N THR A 192 15.87 22.84 -5.31
CA THR A 192 16.16 23.00 -3.88
C THR A 192 15.23 22.11 -3.05
N LYS A 193 15.79 21.48 -2.01
CA LYS A 193 15.05 20.59 -1.12
C LYS A 193 14.69 21.36 0.16
N TYR A 194 13.52 21.07 0.71
CA TYR A 194 13.06 21.64 1.97
C TYR A 194 12.37 20.57 2.81
N VAL A 195 12.47 20.66 4.13
CA VAL A 195 11.87 19.67 5.05
C VAL A 195 10.48 20.15 5.46
N ARG A 196 9.46 19.31 5.21
CA ARG A 196 8.08 19.57 5.63
C ARG A 196 7.85 19.27 7.10
N ASN A 197 6.70 19.67 7.64
CA ASN A 197 6.32 19.39 9.03
C ASN A 197 6.33 17.87 9.31
N SER A 198 5.80 17.07 8.39
CA SER A 198 5.84 15.61 8.47
C SER A 198 7.27 15.05 8.51
N GLY A 199 8.20 15.62 7.75
CA GLY A 199 9.61 15.24 7.81
C GLY A 199 10.25 15.56 9.16
N ARG A 200 9.89 16.68 9.78
CA ARG A 200 10.34 17.04 11.13
C ARG A 200 9.72 16.13 12.18
N TRP A 201 8.41 15.89 12.11
CA TRP A 201 7.69 15.00 13.00
C TRP A 201 8.23 13.57 12.92
N TYR A 202 8.36 13.00 11.71
CA TYR A 202 8.85 11.63 11.53
C TYR A 202 10.28 11.45 12.06
N SER A 203 11.15 12.46 11.86
CA SER A 203 12.48 12.50 12.46
C SER A 203 12.45 12.53 14.00
N GLY A 204 11.51 13.28 14.58
CA GLY A 204 11.27 13.31 16.02
C GLY A 204 10.79 11.97 16.56
N PHE A 205 9.78 11.36 15.92
CA PHE A 205 9.26 10.04 16.25
C PHE A 205 10.36 8.97 16.24
N LEU A 206 11.18 8.90 15.18
CA LEU A 206 12.29 7.95 15.08
C LEU A 206 13.36 8.12 16.18
N LYS A 207 13.47 9.32 16.76
CA LYS A 207 14.38 9.62 17.88
C LYS A 207 13.75 9.37 19.26
N GLY A 208 12.56 8.76 19.32
CA GLY A 208 11.84 8.48 20.55
C GLY A 208 10.98 9.65 21.05
N GLY A 209 10.66 10.62 20.18
CA GLY A 209 9.68 11.66 20.46
C GLY A 209 8.24 11.13 20.55
N GLU A 210 7.28 12.04 20.76
CA GLU A 210 5.87 11.67 20.86
C GLU A 210 5.34 11.07 19.55
N LEU A 211 4.53 10.01 19.68
CA LEU A 211 3.86 9.40 18.53
C LEU A 211 2.87 10.37 17.89
N ARG A 212 2.17 11.17 18.69
CA ARG A 212 1.14 12.08 18.18
C ARG A 212 1.77 13.40 17.72
N PRO A 213 1.49 13.85 16.49
CA PRO A 213 1.83 15.22 16.09
C PRO A 213 1.09 16.23 16.97
N ALA A 214 1.57 17.48 17.02
CA ALA A 214 0.89 18.55 17.75
C ALA A 214 -0.55 18.66 17.21
N SER A 215 -1.54 18.55 18.10
CA SER A 215 -2.95 18.36 17.71
C SER A 215 -3.44 19.45 16.76
N SER A 216 -3.90 19.07 15.56
CA SER A 216 -4.77 19.93 14.78
C SER A 216 -6.15 19.91 15.47
N SER A 217 -6.60 21.06 15.96
CA SER A 217 -7.91 21.15 16.61
C SER A 217 -9.01 21.03 15.55
N GLY A 218 -9.59 19.84 15.43
CA GLY A 218 -10.90 19.62 14.84
C GLY A 218 -10.94 19.49 13.32
N LYS A 219 -10.85 18.26 12.81
CA LYS A 219 -11.54 17.85 11.58
C LYS A 219 -12.09 16.43 11.76
N ALA A 220 -13.37 16.26 11.49
CA ALA A 220 -13.91 14.95 11.18
C ALA A 220 -13.40 14.56 9.80
N TYR A 221 -12.85 13.36 9.66
CA TYR A 221 -12.36 12.81 8.40
C TYR A 221 -13.44 12.93 7.31
N VAL A 222 -13.22 13.81 6.33
CA VAL A 222 -14.00 13.87 5.11
C VAL A 222 -13.00 13.83 3.95
N ALA A 223 -13.12 12.79 3.12
CA ALA A 223 -12.36 12.62 1.89
C ALA A 223 -12.69 13.76 0.91
N ALA A 224 -11.67 14.26 0.22
CA ALA A 224 -11.84 15.12 -0.96
C ALA A 224 -12.06 14.24 -2.20
#